data_AF-A0A8S0WRL0-F1
#
_entry.id   AF-A0A8S0WRL0-F1
#
_cell.length_a   1.000
_cell.length_b   1.000
_cell.length_c   1.000
_cell.angle_alpha   90.00
_cell.angle_beta   90.00
_cell.angle_gamma   90.00
#
_symmetry.space_group_name_H-M   'P 1'
#
loop_
_entity.id
_entity.type
_entity.pdbx_description
1 polymer ?
#
loop_
_entity_poly.entity_id
_entity_poly.type
_entity_poly.pdbx_seq_one_letter_code
_entity_poly.pdbx_strand_id
1 'polypeptide(L)'
;MPGWFKGMENIIRERSLWPQRGLNAQCEGFKCEPGKTDCCCRRLLFTQPDFVNQKSCLEELITSHGHICDFYPKYHCELNFIEQYWGAAKLQYRNSPKTTDIKEMERNVLACLDDVPDVSIKRYANRAARFINGYFQGLTGPEAAWANRKYHGHRTLPASVVAKLKEEFLKRFGGSK
;
A
#
# COMPACT_ATOMS: atom_id res chain seq x y z
N MET A 1 38.57 11.96 -0.95
CA MET A 1 37.92 10.89 -1.75
C MET A 1 36.46 11.28 -1.97
N PRO A 2 36.02 11.53 -3.21
CA PRO A 2 34.61 11.78 -3.50
C PRO A 2 33.76 10.53 -3.21
N GLY A 3 32.60 10.69 -2.58
CA GLY A 3 31.60 9.63 -2.42
C GLY A 3 31.60 8.83 -1.11
N TRP A 4 32.49 9.14 -0.15
CA TRP A 4 32.43 8.49 1.18
C TRP A 4 31.40 9.17 2.08
N PHE A 5 30.63 8.37 2.82
CA PHE A 5 29.70 8.90 3.81
C PHE A 5 30.45 9.66 4.90
N LYS A 6 30.22 10.97 5.00
CA LYS A 6 30.91 11.87 5.94
C LYS A 6 30.63 11.58 7.42
N GLY A 7 29.61 10.78 7.73
CA GLY A 7 29.13 10.55 9.10
C GLY A 7 27.99 11.49 9.48
N MET A 8 27.01 10.96 10.22
CA MET A 8 25.80 11.73 10.59
C MET A 8 26.14 12.97 11.43
N GLU A 9 27.07 12.86 12.37
CA GLU A 9 27.49 13.99 13.22
C GLU A 9 28.04 15.16 12.40
N ASN A 10 28.96 14.89 11.47
CA ASN A 10 29.55 15.92 10.62
C ASN A 10 28.48 16.62 9.78
N ILE A 11 27.55 15.86 9.19
CA ILE A 11 26.43 16.43 8.41
C ILE A 11 25.56 17.34 9.29
N ILE A 12 25.27 16.93 10.53
CA ILE A 12 24.45 17.72 11.47
C ILE A 12 25.18 18.99 11.90
N ARG A 13 26.50 18.92 12.14
CA ARG A 13 27.35 20.09 12.46
C ARG A 13 27.42 21.07 11.29
N GLU A 14 27.63 20.58 10.06
CA GLU A 14 27.61 21.39 8.83
C GLU A 14 26.27 22.13 8.66
N ARG A 15 25.16 21.52 9.12
CA ARG A 15 23.82 22.12 9.11
C ARG A 15 23.50 23.02 10.31
N SER A 16 24.44 23.21 11.24
CA SER A 16 24.22 23.97 12.48
C SER A 16 23.09 23.43 13.37
N LEU A 17 22.85 22.11 13.32
CA LEU A 17 21.81 21.43 14.08
C LEU A 17 22.37 20.59 15.24
N TRP A 18 23.69 20.67 15.49
CA TRP A 18 24.34 19.87 16.52
C TRP A 18 24.09 20.45 17.90
N PRO A 19 23.42 19.73 18.82
CA PRO A 19 23.12 20.26 20.14
C PRO A 19 24.35 20.24 21.05
N GLN A 20 24.40 21.18 22.01
CA GLN A 20 25.53 21.30 22.95
C GLN A 20 25.75 20.04 23.79
N ARG A 21 24.67 19.33 24.15
CA ARG A 21 24.72 18.05 24.89
C ARG A 21 25.27 16.87 24.08
N GLY A 22 25.51 17.05 22.77
CA GLY A 22 25.82 15.97 21.84
C GLY A 22 24.60 15.10 21.49
N LEU A 23 24.78 14.18 20.56
CA LEU A 23 23.77 13.19 20.20
C LEU A 23 24.40 11.81 20.05
N ASN A 24 23.68 10.81 20.54
CA ASN A 24 23.96 9.43 20.17
C ASN A 24 23.68 9.25 18.67
N ALA A 25 24.43 8.38 18.00
CA ALA A 25 24.20 8.06 16.59
C ALA A 25 22.76 7.55 16.34
N GLN A 26 22.26 6.70 17.24
CA GLN A 26 20.91 6.16 17.24
C GLN A 26 20.42 5.88 18.68
N CYS A 27 19.10 5.86 18.88
CA CYS A 27 18.50 5.34 20.11
C CYS A 27 18.61 3.82 20.20
N GLU A 28 18.59 3.29 21.42
CA GLU A 28 18.66 1.86 21.68
C GLU A 28 17.54 1.09 20.97
N GLY A 29 17.89 0.00 20.29
CA GLY A 29 16.94 -0.84 19.55
C GLY A 29 16.17 -0.13 18.44
N PHE A 30 16.65 1.02 17.93
CA PHE A 30 15.93 1.90 16.99
C PHE A 30 14.59 2.43 17.50
N LYS A 31 14.37 2.41 18.82
CA LYS A 31 13.15 2.86 19.48
C LYS A 31 13.32 4.30 19.93
N CYS A 32 13.02 5.24 19.04
CA CYS A 32 12.94 6.65 19.39
C CYS A 32 11.57 6.95 20.03
N GLU A 33 11.53 7.81 21.04
CA GLU A 33 10.27 8.28 21.64
C GLU A 33 9.35 8.88 20.56
N PRO A 34 8.04 8.54 20.56
CA PRO A 34 7.07 9.14 19.65
C PRO A 34 7.03 10.68 19.79
N GLY A 35 6.98 11.40 18.66
CA GLY A 35 6.93 12.86 18.64
C GLY A 35 8.28 13.56 18.85
N LYS A 36 9.29 12.89 19.41
CA LYS A 36 10.65 13.44 19.51
C LYS A 36 11.37 13.39 18.18
N THR A 37 11.94 14.52 17.77
CA THR A 37 12.65 14.70 16.50
C THR A 37 14.17 14.85 16.67
N ASP A 38 14.66 15.06 17.88
CA ASP A 38 16.05 15.44 18.19
C ASP A 38 16.77 14.45 19.13
N CYS A 39 16.26 13.22 19.29
CA CYS A 39 16.76 12.28 20.30
C CYS A 39 18.08 11.57 19.91
N CYS A 40 18.41 11.51 18.62
CA CYS A 40 19.65 10.93 18.09
C CYS A 40 19.94 11.48 16.69
N CYS A 41 21.17 11.34 16.22
CA CYS A 41 21.59 11.82 14.90
C CYS A 41 20.68 11.30 13.78
N ARG A 42 20.37 10.01 13.81
CA ARG A 42 19.49 9.36 12.84
C ARG A 42 18.10 10.01 12.81
N ARG A 43 17.47 10.21 13.97
CA ARG A 43 16.11 10.78 14.04
C ARG A 43 16.11 12.23 13.57
N LEU A 44 17.10 13.01 13.98
CA LEU A 44 17.24 14.42 13.59
C LEU A 44 17.42 14.56 12.08
N LEU A 45 18.27 13.74 11.44
CA LEU A 45 18.45 13.75 10.00
C LEU A 45 17.19 13.29 9.26
N PHE A 46 16.54 12.21 9.74
CA PHE A 46 15.34 11.66 9.11
C PHE A 46 14.16 12.65 9.10
N THR A 47 14.13 13.60 10.02
CA THR A 47 13.07 14.62 10.11
C THR A 47 13.40 15.90 9.37
N GLN A 48 14.58 16.00 8.73
CA GLN A 48 14.94 17.17 7.95
C GLN A 48 14.09 17.29 6.67
N PRO A 49 13.75 18.51 6.23
CA PRO A 49 12.88 18.71 5.08
C PRO A 49 13.38 18.05 3.79
N ASP A 50 14.69 18.00 3.56
CA ASP A 50 15.27 17.36 2.38
C ASP A 50 15.12 15.84 2.42
N PHE A 51 15.24 15.20 3.58
CA PHE A 51 15.02 13.76 3.72
C PHE A 51 13.53 13.39 3.67
N VAL A 52 12.68 14.18 4.33
CA VAL A 52 11.23 13.93 4.38
C VAL A 52 10.57 14.12 3.02
N ASN A 53 11.01 15.13 2.27
CA ASN A 53 10.44 15.46 0.95
C ASN A 53 11.21 14.82 -0.21
N GLN A 54 12.25 14.01 0.05
CA GLN A 54 12.97 13.32 -1.00
C GLN A 54 12.06 12.29 -1.66
N LYS A 55 11.81 12.50 -2.95
CA LYS A 55 11.07 11.54 -3.78
C LYS A 55 11.96 10.35 -4.14
N SER A 56 11.33 9.20 -4.34
CA SER A 56 12.05 8.04 -4.86
C SER A 56 12.39 8.25 -6.34
N CYS A 57 13.48 7.63 -6.82
CA CYS A 57 13.86 7.66 -8.24
C CYS A 57 12.71 7.19 -9.15
N LEU A 58 11.93 6.20 -8.72
CA LEU A 58 10.74 5.73 -9.46
C LEU A 58 9.64 6.78 -9.51
N GLU A 59 9.37 7.46 -8.39
CA GLU A 59 8.37 8.53 -8.35
C GLU A 59 8.77 9.71 -9.25
N GLU A 60 10.04 10.12 -9.21
CA GLU A 60 10.57 11.16 -10.10
C GLU A 60 10.45 10.75 -11.57
N LEU A 61 10.80 9.51 -11.91
CA LEU A 61 10.67 8.98 -13.27
C LEU A 61 9.21 8.98 -13.74
N ILE A 62 8.29 8.45 -12.95
CA ILE A 62 6.86 8.37 -13.30
C ILE A 62 6.27 9.77 -13.47
N THR A 63 6.54 10.67 -12.53
CA THR A 63 6.00 12.04 -12.56
C THR A 63 6.60 12.89 -13.67
N SER A 64 7.88 12.71 -14.01
CA SER A 64 8.52 13.41 -15.15
C SER A 64 7.89 13.03 -16.50
N HIS A 65 7.26 11.86 -16.60
CA HIS A 65 6.50 11.42 -17.77
C HIS A 65 5.01 11.83 -17.72
N GLY A 66 4.61 12.65 -16.74
CA GLY A 66 3.23 13.14 -16.60
C GLY A 66 2.26 12.12 -16.00
N HIS A 67 2.75 11.03 -15.41
CA HIS A 67 1.93 10.02 -14.76
C HIS A 67 1.79 10.25 -13.25
N ILE A 68 0.72 9.70 -12.68
CA ILE A 68 0.47 9.71 -11.24
C ILE A 68 1.19 8.49 -10.62
N CYS A 69 2.02 8.73 -9.61
CA CYS A 69 2.70 7.69 -8.86
C CYS A 69 1.93 7.38 -7.56
N ASP A 70 0.94 6.49 -7.65
CA ASP A 70 0.15 6.07 -6.48
C ASP A 70 0.77 4.87 -5.76
N PHE A 71 0.79 4.94 -4.43
CA PHE A 71 1.29 3.86 -3.57
C PHE A 71 0.16 3.14 -2.86
N TYR A 72 0.14 1.81 -2.97
CA TYR A 72 -0.80 0.98 -2.21
C TYR A 72 -0.31 0.78 -0.76
N PRO A 73 -1.23 0.78 0.22
CA PRO A 73 -0.92 0.37 1.58
C PRO A 73 -0.34 -1.06 1.61
N LYS A 74 0.68 -1.28 2.45
CA LYS A 74 1.29 -2.59 2.62
C LYS A 74 0.27 -3.58 3.20
N TYR A 75 0.28 -4.82 2.70
CA TYR A 75 -0.57 -5.92 3.15
C TYR A 75 -2.09 -5.75 2.92
N HIS A 76 -2.48 -4.88 1.98
CA HIS A 76 -3.88 -4.66 1.61
C HIS A 76 -4.12 -4.98 0.13
N CYS A 77 -3.96 -6.26 -0.25
CA CYS A 77 -4.09 -6.71 -1.63
C CYS A 77 -5.50 -6.51 -2.21
N GLU A 78 -6.53 -6.44 -1.35
CA GLU A 78 -7.91 -6.12 -1.70
C GLU A 78 -8.11 -4.72 -2.29
N LEU A 79 -7.14 -3.81 -2.10
CA LEU A 79 -7.16 -2.45 -2.65
C LEU A 79 -6.59 -2.40 -4.08
N ASN A 80 -5.89 -3.44 -4.52
CA ASN A 80 -5.30 -3.49 -5.85
C ASN A 80 -6.11 -4.44 -6.75
N PHE A 81 -6.86 -3.87 -7.70
CA PHE A 81 -7.74 -4.67 -8.56
C PHE A 81 -6.98 -5.66 -9.47
N ILE A 82 -5.68 -5.41 -9.73
CA ILE A 82 -4.86 -6.29 -10.57
C ILE A 82 -4.74 -7.70 -9.98
N GLU A 83 -4.86 -7.85 -8.65
CA GLU A 83 -4.80 -9.15 -7.98
C GLU A 83 -5.94 -10.07 -8.40
N GLN A 84 -7.14 -9.50 -8.61
CA GLN A 84 -8.29 -10.24 -9.12
C GLN A 84 -8.16 -10.55 -10.60
N TYR A 85 -7.61 -9.61 -11.38
CA TYR A 85 -7.29 -9.83 -12.80
C TYR A 85 -6.32 -11.00 -12.98
N TRP A 86 -5.21 -11.00 -12.24
CA TRP A 86 -4.27 -12.14 -12.19
C TRP A 86 -4.94 -13.42 -11.70
N GLY A 87 -5.84 -13.33 -10.72
CA GLY A 87 -6.62 -14.48 -10.25
C GLY A 87 -7.44 -15.13 -11.36
N ALA A 88 -8.14 -14.32 -12.17
CA ALA A 88 -8.93 -14.78 -13.30
C ALA A 88 -8.05 -15.39 -14.40
N ALA A 89 -6.99 -14.69 -14.82
CA ALA A 89 -6.07 -15.19 -15.84
C ALA A 89 -5.39 -16.51 -15.41
N LYS A 90 -4.97 -16.62 -14.14
CA LYS A 90 -4.41 -17.87 -13.59
C LYS A 90 -5.40 -19.02 -13.58
N LEU A 91 -6.68 -18.76 -13.36
CA LEU A 91 -7.71 -19.79 -13.43
C LEU A 91 -7.83 -20.33 -14.86
N GLN A 92 -7.86 -19.44 -15.87
CA GLN A 92 -7.89 -19.87 -17.27
C GLN A 92 -6.64 -20.66 -17.65
N TYR A 93 -5.47 -20.16 -17.27
CA TYR A 93 -4.21 -20.85 -17.51
C TYR A 93 -4.19 -22.24 -16.87
N ARG A 94 -4.71 -22.42 -15.66
CA ARG A 94 -4.79 -23.74 -15.02
C ARG A 94 -5.74 -24.72 -15.71
N ASN A 95 -6.75 -24.21 -16.41
CA ASN A 95 -7.68 -25.02 -17.19
C ASN A 95 -7.16 -25.31 -18.61
N SER A 96 -6.12 -24.61 -19.04
CA SER A 96 -5.49 -24.85 -20.34
C SER A 96 -4.68 -26.16 -20.36
N PRO A 97 -4.36 -26.71 -21.54
CA PRO A 97 -3.45 -27.83 -21.66
C PRO A 97 -2.07 -27.53 -21.04
N LYS A 98 -1.43 -28.57 -20.49
CA LYS A 98 -0.07 -28.45 -19.97
C LYS A 98 0.89 -28.17 -21.11
N THR A 99 1.63 -27.08 -20.99
CA THR A 99 2.70 -26.71 -21.92
C THR A 99 4.02 -27.35 -21.51
N THR A 100 4.87 -27.67 -22.47
CA THR A 100 6.22 -28.22 -22.22
C THR A 100 7.35 -27.28 -22.63
N ASP A 101 7.03 -26.23 -23.38
CA ASP A 101 7.96 -25.21 -23.88
C ASP A 101 7.66 -23.82 -23.31
N ILE A 102 8.69 -23.01 -23.11
CA ILE A 102 8.56 -21.65 -22.55
C ILE A 102 7.80 -20.73 -23.51
N LYS A 103 8.02 -20.83 -24.82
CA LYS A 103 7.32 -19.96 -25.78
C LYS A 103 5.84 -20.32 -25.85
N GLU A 104 5.51 -21.59 -25.72
CA GLU A 104 4.13 -22.05 -25.61
C GLU A 104 3.47 -21.53 -24.32
N MET A 105 4.17 -21.65 -23.19
CA MET A 105 3.73 -21.10 -21.91
C MET A 105 3.46 -19.59 -21.99
N GLU A 106 4.38 -18.82 -22.59
CA GLU A 106 4.24 -17.37 -22.76
C GLU A 106 3.01 -17.01 -23.61
N ARG A 107 2.84 -17.66 -24.77
CA ARG A 107 1.65 -17.44 -25.63
C ARG A 107 0.35 -17.75 -24.88
N ASN A 108 0.34 -18.81 -24.10
CA ASN A 108 -0.83 -19.22 -23.33
C ASN A 108 -1.14 -18.24 -22.19
N VAL A 109 -0.13 -17.75 -21.47
CA VAL A 109 -0.29 -16.69 -20.47
C VAL A 109 -0.88 -15.42 -21.11
N LEU A 110 -0.34 -14.98 -22.26
CA LEU A 110 -0.86 -13.81 -22.98
C LEU A 110 -2.33 -14.01 -23.39
N ALA A 111 -2.67 -15.15 -23.98
CA ALA A 111 -4.04 -15.48 -24.33
C ALA A 111 -4.99 -15.47 -23.12
N CYS A 112 -4.56 -16.02 -21.98
CA CYS A 112 -5.34 -16.02 -20.74
C CYS A 112 -5.52 -14.60 -20.14
N LEU A 113 -4.56 -13.71 -20.36
CA LEU A 113 -4.63 -12.31 -19.93
C LEU A 113 -5.60 -11.51 -20.80
N ASP A 114 -5.58 -11.74 -22.11
CA ASP A 114 -6.46 -11.10 -23.09
C ASP A 114 -7.91 -11.61 -23.01
N ASP A 115 -8.12 -12.86 -22.58
CA ASP A 115 -9.46 -13.46 -22.41
C ASP A 115 -10.26 -12.86 -21.24
N VAL A 116 -9.60 -12.18 -20.29
CA VAL A 116 -10.32 -11.61 -19.14
C VAL A 116 -11.24 -10.47 -19.62
N PRO A 117 -12.58 -10.57 -19.48
CA PRO A 117 -13.47 -9.57 -20.04
C PRO A 117 -13.31 -8.20 -19.39
N ASP A 118 -13.37 -7.12 -20.17
CA ASP A 118 -13.33 -5.74 -19.68
C ASP A 118 -14.35 -5.46 -18.57
N VAL A 119 -15.54 -6.07 -18.68
CA VAL A 119 -16.60 -5.94 -17.67
C VAL A 119 -16.14 -6.49 -16.33
N SER A 120 -15.37 -7.59 -16.33
CA SER A 120 -14.78 -8.16 -15.12
C SER A 120 -13.72 -7.23 -14.53
N ILE A 121 -12.83 -6.66 -15.36
CA ILE A 121 -11.81 -5.70 -14.93
C ILE A 121 -12.47 -4.48 -14.25
N LYS A 122 -13.51 -3.92 -14.87
CA LYS A 122 -14.30 -2.81 -14.29
C LYS A 122 -14.95 -3.22 -12.96
N ARG A 123 -15.45 -4.45 -12.84
CA ARG A 123 -16.01 -4.97 -11.56
C ARG A 123 -14.94 -5.12 -10.49
N TYR A 124 -13.73 -5.55 -10.84
CA TYR A 124 -12.61 -5.66 -9.91
C TYR A 124 -12.18 -4.28 -9.38
N ALA A 125 -12.05 -3.30 -10.27
CA ALA A 125 -11.77 -1.91 -9.88
C ALA A 125 -12.84 -1.33 -8.95
N ASN A 126 -14.12 -1.55 -9.27
CA ASN A 126 -15.23 -1.12 -8.41
C ASN A 126 -15.21 -1.81 -7.02
N ARG A 127 -14.77 -3.08 -6.96
CA ARG A 127 -14.61 -3.79 -5.68
C ARG A 127 -13.48 -3.19 -4.85
N ALA A 128 -12.33 -2.91 -5.44
CA ALA A 128 -11.23 -2.25 -4.76
C ALA A 128 -11.65 -0.87 -4.22
N ALA A 129 -12.35 -0.07 -5.03
CA ALA A 129 -12.89 1.23 -4.63
C ALA A 129 -13.83 1.15 -3.41
N ARG A 130 -14.67 0.10 -3.33
CA ARG A 130 -15.50 -0.13 -2.14
C ARG A 130 -14.69 -0.46 -0.89
N PHE A 131 -13.63 -1.27 -1.01
CA PHE A 131 -12.73 -1.54 0.11
C PHE A 131 -12.04 -0.25 0.58
N ILE A 132 -11.53 0.57 -0.36
CA ILE A 132 -10.95 1.88 -0.07
C ILE A 132 -11.96 2.75 0.70
N ASN A 133 -13.19 2.85 0.21
CA ASN A 133 -14.24 3.62 0.88
C ASN A 133 -14.62 3.07 2.26
N GLY A 134 -14.64 1.75 2.44
CA GLY A 134 -14.89 1.10 3.72
C GLY A 134 -13.81 1.42 4.74
N TYR A 135 -12.54 1.31 4.36
CA TYR A 135 -11.40 1.65 5.22
C TYR A 135 -11.32 3.13 5.54
N PHE A 136 -11.62 4.01 4.58
CA PHE A 136 -11.72 5.44 4.81
C PHE A 136 -12.76 5.79 5.88
N GLN A 137 -13.84 5.00 5.97
CA GLN A 137 -14.87 5.13 7.01
C GLN A 137 -14.59 4.31 8.28
N GLY A 138 -13.38 3.76 8.41
CA GLY A 138 -12.91 3.05 9.60
C GLY A 138 -13.48 1.63 9.76
N LEU A 139 -13.91 0.97 8.68
CA LEU A 139 -14.18 -0.48 8.72
C LEU A 139 -12.87 -1.26 8.83
N THR A 140 -12.91 -2.38 9.54
CA THR A 140 -11.85 -3.41 9.53
C THR A 140 -11.93 -4.26 8.27
N GLY A 141 -10.88 -5.06 7.98
CA GLY A 141 -10.87 -5.99 6.85
C GLY A 141 -12.11 -6.92 6.79
N PRO A 142 -12.46 -7.62 7.90
CA PRO A 142 -13.66 -8.46 7.94
C PRO A 142 -14.96 -7.69 7.72
N GLU A 143 -15.12 -6.52 8.32
CA GLU A 143 -16.30 -5.67 8.15
C GLU A 143 -16.42 -5.17 6.71
N ALA A 144 -15.33 -4.70 6.11
CA ALA A 144 -15.29 -4.23 4.73
C ALA A 144 -15.60 -5.38 3.74
N ALA A 145 -15.10 -6.59 3.99
CA ALA A 145 -15.42 -7.77 3.18
C ALA A 145 -16.89 -8.19 3.30
N TRP A 146 -17.48 -8.04 4.50
CA TRP A 146 -18.90 -8.31 4.71
C TRP A 146 -19.79 -7.25 4.05
N ALA A 147 -19.45 -5.97 4.21
CA ALA A 147 -20.13 -4.85 3.57
C ALA A 147 -20.11 -4.97 2.04
N ASN A 148 -18.95 -5.34 1.46
CA ASN A 148 -18.80 -5.57 0.03
C ASN A 148 -19.69 -6.69 -0.51
N ARG A 149 -19.92 -7.74 0.28
CA ARG A 149 -20.84 -8.83 -0.10
C ARG A 149 -22.29 -8.36 -0.09
N LYS A 150 -22.67 -7.60 0.94
CA LYS A 150 -24.05 -7.12 1.13
C LYS A 150 -24.43 -6.01 0.13
N TYR A 151 -23.51 -5.11 -0.18
CA TYR A 151 -23.75 -3.91 -1.00
C TYR A 151 -22.90 -3.89 -2.28
N HIS A 152 -22.91 -4.99 -3.02
CA HIS A 152 -22.09 -5.16 -4.23
C HIS A 152 -22.49 -4.23 -5.40
N GLY A 153 -23.69 -3.64 -5.36
CA GLY A 153 -24.21 -2.71 -6.37
C GLY A 153 -23.80 -1.23 -6.18
N HIS A 154 -23.33 -0.83 -5.00
CA HIS A 154 -22.96 0.56 -4.71
C HIS A 154 -21.43 0.72 -4.70
N ARG A 155 -20.90 1.84 -5.21
CA ARG A 155 -19.44 2.10 -5.19
C ARG A 155 -18.96 2.71 -3.88
N THR A 156 -19.85 3.42 -3.19
CA THR A 156 -19.62 4.06 -1.91
C THR A 156 -20.78 3.74 -0.96
N LEU A 157 -20.49 3.70 0.34
CA LEU A 157 -21.48 3.49 1.37
C LEU A 157 -21.70 4.82 2.12
N PRO A 158 -22.95 5.31 2.25
CA PRO A 158 -23.22 6.46 3.11
C PRO A 158 -22.82 6.16 4.57
N ALA A 159 -22.39 7.18 5.32
CA ALA A 159 -21.94 7.01 6.71
C ALA A 159 -23.00 6.34 7.61
N SER A 160 -24.28 6.65 7.39
CA SER A 160 -25.40 6.01 8.10
C SER A 160 -25.48 4.50 7.84
N VAL A 161 -25.18 4.08 6.60
CA VAL A 161 -25.15 2.66 6.22
C VAL A 161 -23.93 1.98 6.84
N VAL A 162 -22.79 2.65 6.92
CA VAL A 162 -21.58 2.11 7.56
C VAL A 162 -21.78 1.92 9.07
N ALA A 163 -22.37 2.87 9.77
CA ALA A 163 -22.69 2.72 11.20
C ALA A 163 -23.61 1.51 11.44
N LYS A 164 -24.68 1.40 10.65
CA LYS A 164 -25.60 0.25 10.70
C LYS A 164 -24.91 -1.07 10.38
N LEU A 165 -24.00 -1.07 9.40
CA LEU A 165 -23.20 -2.25 9.04
C LEU A 165 -22.31 -2.70 10.20
N LYS A 166 -21.66 -1.77 10.91
CA LYS A 166 -20.86 -2.11 12.09
C LYS A 166 -21.71 -2.75 13.18
N GLU A 167 -22.86 -2.16 13.49
CA GLU A 167 -23.79 -2.74 14.47
C GLU A 167 -24.30 -4.13 14.06
N GLU A 168 -24.69 -4.31 12.79
CA GLU A 168 -25.15 -5.60 12.27
C GLU A 168 -24.03 -6.66 12.25
N PHE A 169 -22.80 -6.25 11.91
CA PHE A 169 -21.64 -7.12 11.93
C PHE A 169 -21.35 -7.59 13.37
N LEU A 170 -21.36 -6.67 14.35
CA LEU A 170 -21.21 -6.99 15.77
C LEU A 170 -22.34 -7.88 16.28
N LYS A 171 -23.60 -7.63 15.92
CA LYS A 171 -24.72 -8.51 16.30
C LYS A 171 -24.58 -9.92 15.73
N ARG A 172 -24.04 -10.06 14.52
CA ARG A 172 -23.93 -11.34 13.81
C ARG A 172 -22.68 -12.15 14.18
N PHE A 173 -21.56 -11.47 14.45
CA PHE A 173 -20.24 -12.09 14.61
C PHE A 173 -19.53 -11.68 15.91
N GLY A 174 -20.08 -10.75 16.68
CA GLY A 174 -19.55 -10.30 17.97
C GLY A 174 -20.04 -11.13 19.17
N GLY A 175 -20.74 -12.24 18.93
CA GLY A 175 -21.12 -13.20 19.98
C GLY A 175 -19.97 -14.12 20.38
N SER A 176 -19.64 -14.10 21.68
CA SER A 176 -18.68 -14.92 22.44
C SER A 176 -17.19 -14.77 22.10
N LYS A 177 -16.55 -13.83 22.80
CA LYS A 177 -15.33 -14.15 23.55
C LYS A 177 -15.68 -14.18 25.03
#